data_AF-A0A2M7WII8-F1
#
_entry.id   AF-A0A2M7WII8-F1
#
_cell.length_a   1.000
_cell.length_b   1.000
_cell.length_c   1.000
_cell.angle_alpha   90.00
_cell.angle_beta   90.00
_cell.angle_gamma   90.00
#
_symmetry.space_group_name_H-M   'P 1'
#
loop_
_entity.id
_entity.type
_entity.pdbx_description
1 polymer ?
#
loop_
_entity_poly.entity_id
_entity_poly.type
_entity_poly.pdbx_seq_one_letter_code
_entity_poly.pdbx_strand_id
1 'polypeptide(L)'
;MTTHVFIVDSMTFKLHIEYLFAGTGAKDHKVDFNNSQTTALHHKTEDILVSMIADGSRIRKGDQIIFYLQQDLTKRIKIYEGKFFGIFKAKSDWSFLDNNDRQQYLKNELGKSLTFRTLIEPYKIYADGVTEWEALDEIKGMTSPSQMLWSLIYRKLKAKRGNTMITIYEAERLTQLIRNKNNRAELNCQNKVLSFDAVAQKIVCLNERPRAYVGRKEEINLLPRLIAKYQAGNSFESHLQAYITKNLGKGINRSLDEAILGEAKIEWLGNEVSCGVGMQRIDVMPSAIQNEQRILIPIELKAVEADEKNIIQIQRYVDWIEQYYIPNRQSDIQPVLVAKKMVNKQSNAYQRLINSFNRFNQTNIHRCARLTFVEFDISDSDLVFGVINY
;
A
#
# COMPACT_ATOMS: atom_id res chain seq x y z
N MET A 1 6.95 10.57 -2.45
CA MET A 1 6.17 9.97 -3.57
C MET A 1 6.38 8.49 -3.49
N THR A 2 5.29 7.74 -3.32
CA THR A 2 5.35 6.28 -3.23
C THR A 2 5.31 5.68 -4.64
N THR A 3 5.87 4.48 -4.80
CA THR A 3 5.69 3.68 -6.01
C THR A 3 4.88 2.43 -5.68
N HIS A 4 3.87 2.16 -6.52
CA HIS A 4 2.99 1.00 -6.40
C HIS A 4 3.18 0.09 -7.61
N VAL A 5 3.31 -1.21 -7.36
CA VAL A 5 3.46 -2.25 -8.35
C VAL A 5 2.14 -3.01 -8.49
N PHE A 6 1.51 -2.90 -9.65
CA PHE A 6 0.24 -3.55 -10.00
C PHE A 6 0.46 -4.84 -10.76
N ILE A 7 -0.28 -5.88 -10.37
CA ILE A 7 -0.01 -7.25 -10.82
C ILE A 7 -0.99 -7.59 -11.92
N VAL A 8 -0.45 -7.92 -13.09
CA VAL A 8 -1.24 -8.04 -14.30
C VAL A 8 -0.86 -9.28 -15.09
N ASP A 9 -1.82 -9.77 -15.86
CA ASP A 9 -1.59 -10.70 -16.95
C ASP A 9 -1.55 -9.90 -18.27
N SER A 10 -1.23 -10.57 -19.39
CA SER A 10 -1.10 -9.90 -20.69
C SER A 10 -2.38 -9.21 -21.17
N MET A 11 -3.56 -9.76 -20.84
CA MET A 11 -4.85 -9.20 -21.24
C MET A 11 -5.14 -7.92 -20.46
N THR A 12 -5.08 -8.02 -19.14
CA THR A 12 -5.33 -6.88 -18.26
C THR A 12 -4.27 -5.81 -18.42
N PHE A 13 -2.99 -6.16 -18.58
CA PHE A 13 -1.93 -5.18 -18.80
C PHE A 13 -2.21 -4.29 -20.02
N LYS A 14 -2.60 -4.91 -21.15
CA LYS A 14 -3.01 -4.19 -22.36
C LYS A 14 -4.14 -3.20 -22.07
N LEU A 15 -5.21 -3.65 -21.42
CA LEU A 15 -6.38 -2.80 -21.16
C LEU A 15 -6.09 -1.69 -20.14
N HIS A 16 -5.26 -1.94 -19.12
CA HIS A 16 -4.84 -0.92 -18.16
C HIS A 16 -4.16 0.26 -18.86
N ILE A 17 -3.24 0.00 -19.78
CA ILE A 17 -2.49 1.06 -20.46
C ILE A 17 -3.26 1.69 -21.63
N GLU A 18 -4.16 0.94 -22.29
CA GLU A 18 -5.03 1.48 -23.34
C GLU A 18 -6.06 2.46 -22.79
N TYR A 19 -6.60 2.20 -21.60
CA TYR A 19 -7.64 3.01 -20.96
C TYR A 19 -7.11 3.85 -19.78
N LEU A 20 -5.80 3.84 -19.55
CA LEU A 20 -5.12 4.65 -18.53
C LEU A 20 -5.73 4.52 -17.13
N PHE A 21 -5.88 3.26 -16.68
CA PHE A 21 -6.19 2.95 -15.28
C PHE A 21 -5.29 1.83 -14.76
N ALA A 22 -5.20 1.68 -13.45
CA ALA A 22 -4.62 0.54 -12.75
C ALA A 22 -5.69 -0.06 -11.84
N GLY A 23 -5.86 -1.38 -11.81
CA GLY A 23 -6.98 -2.02 -11.13
C GLY A 23 -6.66 -3.35 -10.46
N THR A 24 -7.40 -3.66 -9.41
CA THR A 24 -7.35 -4.95 -8.70
C THR A 24 -8.76 -5.41 -8.33
N GLY A 25 -8.96 -6.72 -8.15
CA GLY A 25 -10.25 -7.27 -7.74
C GLY A 25 -10.10 -8.59 -6.97
N ALA A 26 -11.18 -8.99 -6.29
CA ALA A 26 -11.24 -10.21 -5.48
C ALA A 26 -12.25 -11.20 -6.09
N LYS A 27 -11.84 -11.94 -7.12
CA LYS A 27 -12.69 -12.91 -7.82
C LYS A 27 -14.03 -12.25 -8.22
N ASP A 28 -15.14 -12.89 -7.89
CA ASP A 28 -16.49 -12.43 -8.20
C ASP A 28 -17.16 -11.68 -7.04
N HIS A 29 -16.42 -11.29 -6.01
CA HIS A 29 -17.00 -10.58 -4.87
C HIS A 29 -17.43 -9.15 -5.22
N LYS A 30 -18.60 -8.76 -4.72
CA LYS A 30 -19.17 -7.43 -4.81
C LYS A 30 -19.05 -6.73 -3.46
N VAL A 31 -18.75 -5.44 -3.46
CA VAL A 31 -18.78 -4.62 -2.24
C VAL A 31 -20.22 -4.18 -2.00
N ASP A 32 -20.84 -4.63 -0.90
CA ASP A 32 -22.20 -4.25 -0.50
C ASP A 32 -22.25 -3.36 0.76
N PHE A 33 -21.08 -3.06 1.34
CA PHE A 33 -20.93 -2.26 2.55
C PHE A 33 -20.41 -0.83 2.30
N ASN A 34 -20.30 -0.39 1.04
CA ASN A 34 -19.90 1.00 0.73
C ASN A 34 -21.02 1.96 1.17
N ASN A 35 -20.72 2.96 2.01
CA ASN A 35 -21.72 3.84 2.64
C ASN A 35 -22.82 3.08 3.43
N SER A 36 -22.53 1.86 3.92
CA SER A 36 -23.52 1.03 4.63
C SER A 36 -22.96 0.51 5.95
N GLN A 37 -23.83 0.33 6.94
CA GLN A 37 -23.49 -0.25 8.24
C GLN A 37 -23.50 -1.79 8.22
N THR A 38 -24.17 -2.39 7.24
CA THR A 38 -24.42 -3.83 7.16
C THR A 38 -23.84 -4.42 5.88
N THR A 39 -23.64 -5.74 5.90
CA THR A 39 -23.17 -6.55 4.77
C THR A 39 -23.80 -7.93 4.87
N ALA A 40 -24.11 -8.53 3.71
CA ALA A 40 -24.48 -9.94 3.62
C ALA A 40 -23.26 -10.84 3.38
N LEU A 41 -22.06 -10.26 3.23
CA LEU A 41 -20.84 -11.01 2.99
C LEU A 41 -20.39 -11.76 4.24
N HIS A 42 -19.81 -12.94 4.02
CA HIS A 42 -19.09 -13.65 5.06
C HIS A 42 -17.88 -12.82 5.54
N HIS A 43 -17.60 -12.82 6.84
CA HIS A 43 -16.58 -11.95 7.45
C HIS A 43 -15.19 -12.04 6.79
N LYS A 44 -14.75 -13.24 6.37
CA LYS A 44 -13.48 -13.40 5.63
C LYS A 44 -13.47 -12.70 4.27
N THR A 45 -14.61 -12.67 3.59
CA THR A 45 -14.76 -11.99 2.30
C THR A 45 -14.77 -10.48 2.47
N GLU A 46 -15.50 -9.99 3.48
CA GLU A 46 -15.47 -8.59 3.90
C GLU A 46 -14.02 -8.16 4.19
N ASP A 47 -13.29 -8.94 4.99
CA ASP A 47 -11.91 -8.64 5.37
C ASP A 47 -10.93 -8.58 4.18
N ILE A 48 -11.08 -9.48 3.21
CA ILE A 48 -10.30 -9.45 1.95
C ILE A 48 -10.59 -8.16 1.17
N LEU A 49 -11.86 -7.81 1.01
CA LEU A 49 -12.25 -6.60 0.28
C LEU A 49 -11.77 -5.34 0.98
N VAL A 50 -11.92 -5.26 2.30
CA VAL A 50 -11.45 -4.13 3.10
C VAL A 50 -9.92 -4.00 3.07
N SER A 51 -9.19 -5.11 3.10
CA SER A 51 -7.73 -5.11 2.92
C SER A 51 -7.32 -4.55 1.54
N MET A 52 -8.06 -4.89 0.48
CA MET A 52 -7.84 -4.31 -0.85
C MET A 52 -8.23 -2.83 -0.93
N ILE A 53 -9.25 -2.41 -0.16
CA ILE A 53 -9.58 -1.00 0.00
C ILE A 53 -8.44 -0.26 0.69
N ALA A 54 -7.87 -0.80 1.78
CA ALA A 54 -6.69 -0.22 2.43
C ALA A 54 -5.53 -0.05 1.43
N ASP A 55 -5.33 -1.04 0.56
CA ASP A 55 -4.33 -0.98 -0.52
C ASP A 55 -4.61 0.09 -1.57
N GLY A 56 -5.88 0.34 -1.89
CA GLY A 56 -6.29 1.43 -2.79
C GLY A 56 -6.24 2.80 -2.12
N SER A 57 -6.58 2.89 -0.83
CA SER A 57 -6.61 4.10 -0.02
C SER A 57 -5.23 4.64 0.31
N ARG A 58 -4.16 3.86 0.15
CA ARG A 58 -2.79 4.38 0.26
C ARG A 58 -2.28 5.07 -1.01
N ILE A 59 -2.97 5.00 -2.14
CA ILE A 59 -2.48 5.66 -3.36
C ILE A 59 -2.73 7.16 -3.26
N ARG A 60 -1.72 7.98 -3.55
CA ARG A 60 -1.83 9.44 -3.58
C ARG A 60 -1.59 9.97 -4.99
N LYS A 61 -2.18 11.13 -5.29
CA LYS A 61 -1.96 11.82 -6.57
C LYS A 61 -0.46 12.02 -6.80
N GLY A 62 -0.01 11.65 -7.99
CA GLY A 62 1.38 11.74 -8.40
C GLY A 62 2.22 10.50 -8.06
N ASP A 63 1.78 9.61 -7.17
CA ASP A 63 2.49 8.35 -6.90
C ASP A 63 2.77 7.59 -8.19
N GLN A 64 3.94 6.95 -8.25
CA GLN A 64 4.33 6.20 -9.44
C GLN A 64 3.61 4.85 -9.48
N ILE A 65 3.23 4.43 -10.68
CA ILE A 65 2.62 3.12 -10.92
C ILE A 65 3.50 2.36 -11.92
N ILE A 66 3.93 1.16 -11.52
CA ILE A 66 4.67 0.20 -12.35
C ILE A 66 3.82 -1.05 -12.48
N PHE A 67 3.78 -1.66 -13.66
CA PHE A 67 3.08 -2.92 -13.87
C PHE A 67 4.05 -4.09 -13.82
N TYR A 68 3.74 -5.11 -13.05
CA TYR A 68 4.42 -6.40 -13.09
C TYR A 68 3.56 -7.40 -13.84
N LEU A 69 3.97 -7.69 -15.08
CA LEU A 69 3.40 -8.73 -15.92
C LEU A 69 3.88 -10.10 -15.42
N GLN A 70 2.94 -10.97 -15.07
CA GLN A 70 3.25 -12.31 -14.58
C GLN A 70 3.67 -13.25 -15.71
N GLN A 71 4.58 -14.18 -15.41
CA GLN A 71 4.84 -15.34 -16.26
C GLN A 71 3.56 -16.15 -16.44
N ASP A 72 3.29 -16.56 -17.68
CA ASP A 72 2.14 -17.37 -18.04
C ASP A 72 2.51 -18.26 -19.24
N LEU A 73 2.82 -19.52 -18.94
CA LEU A 73 3.22 -20.52 -19.93
C LEU A 73 2.03 -21.30 -20.49
N THR A 74 0.83 -21.08 -19.94
CA THR A 74 -0.39 -21.86 -20.25
C THR A 74 -1.18 -21.29 -21.42
N LYS A 75 -1.01 -20.00 -21.70
CA LYS A 75 -1.67 -19.31 -22.81
C LYS A 75 -1.04 -19.63 -24.16
N ARG A 76 -1.84 -19.48 -25.22
CA ARG A 76 -1.39 -19.58 -26.62
C ARG A 76 -0.23 -18.63 -26.92
N ILE A 77 -0.32 -17.39 -26.44
CA ILE A 77 0.80 -16.44 -26.42
C ILE A 77 1.43 -16.53 -25.03
N LYS A 78 2.62 -17.12 -24.96
CA LYS A 78 3.33 -17.38 -23.71
C LYS A 78 4.05 -16.13 -23.23
N ILE A 79 3.98 -15.88 -21.93
CA ILE A 79 4.86 -14.95 -21.24
C ILE A 79 5.92 -15.79 -20.52
N TYR A 80 7.14 -15.80 -21.08
CA TYR A 80 8.21 -16.69 -20.66
C TYR A 80 8.80 -16.33 -19.30
N GLU A 81 8.79 -15.04 -18.93
CA GLU A 81 9.32 -14.55 -17.67
C GLU A 81 8.46 -13.38 -17.17
N GLY A 82 8.39 -13.23 -15.85
CA GLY A 82 7.75 -12.05 -15.25
C GLY A 82 8.55 -10.79 -15.58
N LYS A 83 7.88 -9.68 -15.85
CA LYS A 83 8.53 -8.42 -16.28
C LYS A 83 7.88 -7.19 -15.65
N PHE A 84 8.70 -6.20 -15.31
CA PHE A 84 8.28 -4.89 -14.83
C PHE A 84 8.26 -3.89 -15.98
N PHE A 85 7.14 -3.19 -16.15
CA PHE A 85 6.88 -2.30 -17.28
C PHE A 85 6.38 -0.93 -16.86
N GLY A 86 6.85 0.07 -17.61
CA GLY A 86 6.37 1.44 -17.60
C GLY A 86 6.62 2.18 -16.29
N ILE A 87 6.45 3.50 -16.34
CA ILE A 87 6.39 4.35 -15.16
C ILE A 87 5.27 5.35 -15.43
N PHE A 88 4.15 5.15 -14.76
CA PHE A 88 2.97 6.00 -14.82
C PHE A 88 2.83 6.79 -13.53
N LYS A 89 1.90 7.74 -13.48
CA LYS A 89 1.53 8.45 -12.25
C LYS A 89 0.05 8.30 -11.96
N ALA A 90 -0.32 8.19 -10.69
CA ALA A 90 -1.72 8.28 -10.27
C ALA A 90 -2.27 9.70 -10.51
N LYS A 91 -3.42 9.82 -11.17
CA LYS A 91 -4.04 11.12 -11.49
C LYS A 91 -4.79 11.76 -10.32
N SER A 92 -5.20 10.93 -9.36
CA SER A 92 -6.01 11.32 -8.21
C SER A 92 -5.50 10.62 -6.96
N ASP A 93 -5.92 11.13 -5.80
CA ASP A 93 -5.83 10.39 -4.56
C ASP A 93 -6.82 9.22 -4.58
N TRP A 94 -6.36 8.11 -4.01
CA TRP A 94 -7.09 6.87 -3.75
C TRP A 94 -7.62 6.12 -4.99
N SER A 95 -7.87 4.83 -4.79
CA SER A 95 -8.71 4.07 -5.71
C SER A 95 -10.19 4.41 -5.52
N PHE A 96 -10.94 4.34 -6.62
CA PHE A 96 -12.40 4.37 -6.64
C PHE A 96 -12.99 2.97 -6.84
N LEU A 97 -14.29 2.85 -6.58
CA LEU A 97 -15.08 1.64 -6.79
C LEU A 97 -15.70 1.65 -8.19
N ASP A 98 -15.37 0.63 -8.98
CA ASP A 98 -16.19 0.21 -10.12
C ASP A 98 -16.65 -1.22 -9.83
N ASN A 99 -17.76 -1.30 -9.11
CA ASN A 99 -18.17 -2.50 -8.39
C ASN A 99 -18.41 -3.69 -9.32
N ASN A 100 -18.29 -4.92 -8.80
CA ASN A 100 -18.49 -6.13 -9.59
C ASN A 100 -19.98 -6.45 -9.83
N ASP A 101 -20.64 -5.65 -10.65
CA ASP A 101 -22.00 -5.89 -11.13
C ASP A 101 -22.03 -5.93 -12.67
N ARG A 102 -23.23 -5.82 -13.26
CA ARG A 102 -23.42 -5.85 -14.73
C ARG A 102 -22.96 -4.57 -15.42
N GLN A 103 -22.73 -3.49 -14.67
CA GLN A 103 -22.33 -2.18 -15.19
C GLN A 103 -20.82 -1.94 -15.06
N GLN A 104 -20.07 -2.89 -14.50
CA GLN A 104 -18.62 -2.76 -14.37
C GLN A 104 -17.96 -2.55 -15.73
N TYR A 105 -17.23 -1.45 -15.87
CA TYR A 105 -16.65 -1.06 -17.15
C TYR A 105 -15.54 -2.02 -17.56
N LEU A 106 -15.53 -2.41 -18.84
CA LEU A 106 -14.57 -3.35 -19.44
C LEU A 106 -14.56 -4.77 -18.84
N LYS A 107 -15.59 -5.18 -18.08
CA LYS A 107 -15.60 -6.48 -17.40
C LYS A 107 -15.47 -7.66 -18.38
N ASN A 108 -16.13 -7.57 -19.53
CA ASN A 108 -16.10 -8.64 -20.54
C ASN A 108 -14.71 -8.72 -21.21
N GLU A 109 -14.14 -7.56 -21.54
CA GLU A 109 -12.83 -7.42 -22.18
C GLU A 109 -11.69 -7.85 -21.23
N LEU A 110 -11.82 -7.52 -19.94
CA LEU A 110 -10.87 -7.92 -18.90
C LEU A 110 -10.93 -9.42 -18.59
N GLY A 111 -12.07 -10.08 -18.86
CA GLY A 111 -12.32 -11.48 -18.51
C GLY A 111 -12.36 -11.77 -17.00
N LYS A 112 -12.29 -10.73 -16.15
CA LYS A 112 -12.36 -10.79 -14.69
C LYS A 112 -12.73 -9.44 -14.09
N SER A 113 -13.20 -9.44 -12.84
CA SER A 113 -13.48 -8.21 -12.11
C SER A 113 -12.20 -7.52 -11.63
N LEU A 114 -12.12 -6.22 -11.88
CA LEU A 114 -11.17 -5.30 -11.25
C LEU A 114 -11.97 -4.23 -10.50
N THR A 115 -12.44 -4.58 -9.31
CA THR A 115 -13.37 -3.78 -8.48
C THR A 115 -12.80 -2.43 -8.04
N PHE A 116 -11.52 -2.38 -7.68
CA PHE A 116 -10.85 -1.17 -7.17
C PHE A 116 -9.90 -0.64 -8.22
N ARG A 117 -10.07 0.62 -8.64
CA ARG A 117 -9.33 1.20 -9.76
C ARG A 117 -8.77 2.57 -9.42
N THR A 118 -7.63 2.90 -10.01
CA THR A 118 -6.97 4.20 -9.93
C THR A 118 -6.79 4.71 -11.36
N LEU A 119 -7.14 5.97 -11.63
CA LEU A 119 -6.79 6.57 -12.92
C LEU A 119 -5.31 6.91 -12.95
N ILE A 120 -4.65 6.61 -14.06
CA ILE A 120 -3.22 6.84 -14.24
C ILE A 120 -2.97 7.73 -15.46
N GLU A 121 -1.78 8.32 -15.52
CA GLU A 121 -1.30 9.03 -16.69
C GLU A 121 0.12 8.57 -17.05
N PRO A 122 0.49 8.57 -18.34
CA PRO A 122 1.85 8.29 -18.75
C PRO A 122 2.83 9.28 -18.09
N TYR A 123 3.99 8.79 -17.65
CA TYR A 123 5.06 9.65 -17.13
C TYR A 123 6.39 9.41 -17.85
N LYS A 124 6.98 8.23 -17.69
CA LYS A 124 8.18 7.79 -18.43
C LYS A 124 7.92 6.41 -18.98
N ILE A 125 7.60 6.36 -20.27
CA ILE A 125 7.17 5.12 -20.91
C ILE A 125 8.32 4.55 -21.73
N TYR A 126 8.55 3.26 -21.54
CA TYR A 126 9.62 2.52 -22.16
C TYR A 126 9.04 1.26 -22.83
N ALA A 127 9.63 0.83 -23.95
CA ALA A 127 9.10 -0.29 -24.71
C ALA A 127 9.36 -1.62 -24.01
N ASP A 128 10.58 -1.83 -23.56
CA ASP A 128 11.05 -3.08 -22.98
C ASP A 128 10.86 -3.09 -21.46
N GLY A 129 10.42 -4.24 -20.94
CA GLY A 129 10.33 -4.49 -19.50
C GLY A 129 11.61 -5.10 -18.94
N VAL A 130 11.84 -4.89 -17.64
CA VAL A 130 12.92 -5.54 -16.88
C VAL A 130 12.42 -6.88 -16.38
N THR A 131 13.17 -7.95 -16.57
CA THR A 131 12.75 -9.29 -16.13
C THR A 131 12.81 -9.43 -14.61
N GLU A 132 12.10 -10.41 -14.08
CA GLU A 132 12.17 -10.78 -12.66
C GLU A 132 13.60 -11.11 -12.25
N TRP A 133 14.33 -11.84 -13.09
CA TRP A 133 15.73 -12.18 -12.87
C TRP A 133 16.61 -10.93 -12.72
N GLU A 134 16.49 -9.99 -13.66
CA GLU A 134 17.25 -8.72 -13.63
C GLU A 134 16.93 -7.87 -12.39
N ALA A 135 15.69 -7.91 -11.91
CA ALA A 135 15.25 -7.07 -10.79
C ALA A 135 15.48 -7.70 -9.41
N LEU A 136 15.28 -9.01 -9.27
CA LEU A 136 15.19 -9.70 -7.97
C LEU A 136 16.34 -10.67 -7.71
N ASP A 137 16.91 -11.29 -8.75
CA ASP A 137 17.91 -12.35 -8.61
C ASP A 137 19.33 -11.85 -8.89
N GLU A 138 19.49 -10.85 -9.76
CA GLU A 138 20.80 -10.28 -10.07
C GLU A 138 21.34 -9.42 -8.92
N ILE A 139 22.29 -9.98 -8.17
CA ILE A 139 22.96 -9.33 -7.04
C ILE A 139 24.29 -8.64 -7.40
N LYS A 140 24.67 -8.62 -8.69
CA LYS A 140 25.92 -7.99 -9.11
C LYS A 140 25.93 -6.52 -8.70
N GLY A 141 27.03 -6.09 -8.08
CA GLY A 141 27.18 -4.71 -7.58
C GLY A 141 26.41 -4.40 -6.30
N MET A 142 25.71 -5.37 -5.70
CA MET A 142 25.19 -5.21 -4.34
C MET A 142 26.28 -5.58 -3.33
N THR A 143 26.43 -4.75 -2.29
CA THR A 143 27.39 -4.95 -1.21
C THR A 143 26.73 -5.44 0.09
N SER A 144 25.40 -5.39 0.17
CA SER A 144 24.64 -5.83 1.33
C SER A 144 23.26 -6.36 0.93
N PRO A 145 22.71 -7.38 1.64
CA PRO A 145 21.34 -7.85 1.44
C PRO A 145 20.28 -6.75 1.56
N SER A 146 20.51 -5.69 2.35
CA SER A 146 19.55 -4.58 2.50
C SER A 146 19.23 -3.87 1.18
N GLN A 147 20.10 -3.97 0.17
CA GLN A 147 19.94 -3.32 -1.13
C GLN A 147 19.02 -4.08 -2.10
N MET A 148 18.58 -5.29 -1.73
CA MET A 148 17.65 -6.09 -2.53
C MET A 148 16.22 -5.49 -2.52
N LEU A 149 15.43 -5.85 -3.53
CA LEU A 149 14.02 -5.44 -3.64
C LEU A 149 13.10 -6.33 -2.76
N TRP A 150 13.33 -6.32 -1.45
CA TRP A 150 12.64 -7.14 -0.45
C TRP A 150 11.12 -7.05 -0.52
N SER A 151 10.55 -5.87 -0.76
CA SER A 151 9.09 -5.69 -0.89
C SER A 151 8.52 -6.57 -2.01
N LEU A 152 9.28 -6.72 -3.11
CA LEU A 152 8.89 -7.55 -4.25
C LEU A 152 9.20 -9.03 -4.03
N ILE A 153 10.30 -9.36 -3.37
CA ILE A 153 10.65 -10.74 -2.99
C ILE A 153 9.59 -11.31 -2.04
N TYR A 154 9.26 -10.60 -0.95
CA TYR A 154 8.22 -11.01 -0.01
C TYR A 154 6.85 -11.17 -0.69
N ARG A 155 6.54 -10.27 -1.62
CA ARG A 155 5.32 -10.39 -2.43
C ARG A 155 5.33 -11.69 -3.24
N LYS A 156 6.43 -12.05 -3.90
CA LYS A 156 6.53 -13.28 -4.69
C LYS A 156 6.31 -14.52 -3.83
N LEU A 157 6.92 -14.56 -2.65
CA LEU A 157 6.79 -15.67 -1.70
C LEU A 157 5.36 -15.88 -1.19
N LYS A 158 4.52 -14.82 -1.15
CA LYS A 158 3.14 -14.90 -0.61
C LYS A 158 2.05 -14.91 -1.67
N ALA A 159 2.25 -14.25 -2.83
CA ALA A 159 1.32 -14.14 -3.96
C ALA A 159 -0.16 -13.81 -3.62
N LYS A 160 -0.41 -12.85 -2.70
CA LYS A 160 -1.78 -12.53 -2.24
C LYS A 160 -2.33 -11.15 -2.62
N ARG A 161 -1.51 -10.22 -3.12
CA ARG A 161 -1.94 -8.83 -3.36
C ARG A 161 -1.76 -8.41 -4.81
N GLY A 162 -2.77 -7.73 -5.35
CA GLY A 162 -2.78 -7.18 -6.70
C GLY A 162 -2.11 -5.80 -6.81
N ASN A 163 -1.85 -5.15 -5.68
CA ASN A 163 -1.16 -3.88 -5.56
C ASN A 163 -0.18 -3.96 -4.38
N THR A 164 1.11 -3.71 -4.64
CA THR A 164 2.16 -3.71 -3.62
C THR A 164 2.95 -2.41 -3.70
N MET A 165 3.02 -1.67 -2.60
CA MET A 165 3.93 -0.53 -2.49
C MET A 165 5.36 -1.06 -2.36
N ILE A 166 6.32 -0.27 -2.82
CA ILE A 166 7.75 -0.53 -2.59
C ILE A 166 8.37 0.70 -1.93
N THR A 167 9.45 0.50 -1.20
CA THR A 167 10.17 1.60 -0.54
C THR A 167 10.79 2.55 -1.56
N ILE A 168 11.19 3.74 -1.10
CA ILE A 168 11.74 4.79 -1.98
C ILE A 168 12.99 4.31 -2.72
N TYR A 169 13.94 3.68 -2.02
CA TYR A 169 15.18 3.20 -2.64
C TYR A 169 14.94 2.03 -3.61
N GLU A 170 13.98 1.15 -3.31
CA GLU A 170 13.56 0.08 -4.21
C GLU A 170 12.95 0.65 -5.50
N ALA A 171 12.12 1.70 -5.38
CA ALA A 171 11.53 2.39 -6.51
C ALA A 171 12.57 3.06 -7.41
N GLU A 172 13.55 3.74 -6.81
CA GLU A 172 14.65 4.37 -7.53
C GLU A 172 15.46 3.33 -8.32
N ARG A 173 15.80 2.21 -7.66
CA ARG A 173 16.52 1.10 -8.29
C ARG A 173 15.73 0.48 -9.45
N LEU A 174 14.46 0.10 -9.22
CA LEU A 174 13.63 -0.52 -10.26
C LEU A 174 13.42 0.42 -11.45
N THR A 175 13.17 1.70 -11.18
CA THR A 175 13.09 2.74 -12.21
C THR A 175 14.38 2.83 -13.01
N GLN A 176 15.53 2.81 -12.35
CA GLN A 176 16.81 2.89 -13.05
C GLN A 176 17.10 1.65 -13.91
N LEU A 177 16.71 0.46 -13.46
CA LEU A 177 16.78 -0.76 -14.27
C LEU A 177 15.93 -0.62 -15.55
N ILE A 178 14.69 -0.15 -15.43
CA ILE A 178 13.79 0.04 -16.60
C ILE A 178 14.40 1.03 -17.59
N ARG A 179 14.93 2.14 -17.09
CA ARG A 179 15.60 3.16 -17.92
C ARG A 179 16.81 2.58 -18.65
N ASN A 180 17.68 1.87 -17.95
CA ASN A 180 18.89 1.29 -18.52
C ASN A 180 18.58 0.23 -19.56
N LYS A 181 17.59 -0.64 -19.31
CA LYS A 181 17.13 -1.67 -20.26
C LYS A 181 16.74 -1.11 -21.62
N ASN A 182 16.24 0.13 -21.62
CA ASN A 182 15.76 0.83 -22.80
C ASN A 182 16.77 1.85 -23.35
N ASN A 183 18.04 1.80 -22.94
CA ASN A 183 19.06 2.78 -23.32
C ASN A 183 18.62 4.24 -23.06
N ARG A 184 17.79 4.44 -22.02
CA ARG A 184 17.19 5.73 -21.64
C ARG A 184 16.31 6.35 -22.74
N ALA A 185 15.90 5.58 -23.76
CA ALA A 185 15.03 6.03 -24.83
C ALA A 185 13.55 5.80 -24.47
N GLU A 186 12.82 6.90 -24.29
CA GLU A 186 11.38 6.87 -23.99
C GLU A 186 10.55 6.75 -25.27
N LEU A 187 9.41 6.06 -25.17
CA LEU A 187 8.42 6.02 -26.24
C LEU A 187 7.64 7.34 -26.31
N ASN A 188 7.65 7.96 -27.48
CA ASN A 188 6.78 9.11 -27.74
C ASN A 188 5.40 8.63 -28.24
N CYS A 189 4.47 8.50 -27.30
CA CYS A 189 3.06 8.17 -27.59
C CYS A 189 2.13 9.39 -27.46
N GLN A 190 2.62 10.61 -27.68
CA GLN A 190 1.76 11.80 -27.64
C GLN A 190 0.62 11.67 -28.66
N ASN A 191 -0.62 11.87 -28.20
CA ASN A 191 -1.85 11.72 -28.99
C ASN A 191 -2.06 10.32 -29.61
N LYS A 192 -1.39 9.30 -29.06
CA LYS A 192 -1.49 7.90 -29.48
C LYS A 192 -2.02 7.04 -28.34
N VAL A 193 -2.57 5.88 -28.68
CA VAL A 193 -2.94 4.87 -27.69
C VAL A 193 -1.71 4.09 -27.28
N LEU A 194 -1.47 3.97 -25.98
CA LEU A 194 -0.53 2.99 -25.43
C LEU A 194 -1.17 1.61 -25.48
N SER A 195 -0.44 0.60 -25.94
CA SER A 195 -0.89 -0.79 -25.93
C SER A 195 0.26 -1.74 -25.65
N PHE A 196 -0.06 -3.02 -25.47
CA PHE A 196 0.91 -4.08 -25.20
C PHE A 196 0.86 -5.12 -26.32
N ASP A 197 1.98 -5.28 -27.02
CA ASP A 197 2.20 -6.38 -27.95
C ASP A 197 2.67 -7.60 -27.15
N ALA A 198 1.80 -8.60 -27.01
CA ALA A 198 2.10 -9.81 -26.26
C ALA A 198 3.07 -10.77 -26.99
N VAL A 199 3.22 -10.63 -28.32
CA VAL A 199 4.16 -11.45 -29.11
C VAL A 199 5.56 -10.89 -28.96
N ALA A 200 5.73 -9.58 -29.17
CA ALA A 200 7.01 -8.90 -28.94
C ALA A 200 7.33 -8.73 -27.43
N GLN A 201 6.30 -8.81 -26.58
CA GLN A 201 6.33 -8.49 -25.16
C GLN A 201 6.86 -7.08 -24.88
N LYS A 202 6.32 -6.10 -25.62
CA LYS A 202 6.71 -4.68 -25.53
C LYS A 202 5.49 -3.77 -25.42
N ILE A 203 5.67 -2.64 -24.77
CA ILE A 203 4.74 -1.51 -24.90
C ILE A 203 4.93 -0.90 -26.30
N VAL A 204 3.82 -0.56 -26.95
CA VAL A 204 3.78 0.06 -28.28
C VAL A 204 2.84 1.27 -28.31
N CYS A 205 3.09 2.20 -29.22
CA CYS A 205 2.13 3.28 -29.52
C CYS A 205 1.33 2.93 -30.77
N LEU A 206 0.01 2.89 -30.66
CA LEU A 206 -0.90 2.71 -31.81
C LEU A 206 -1.32 4.09 -32.34
N ASN A 207 -1.41 4.22 -33.68
CA ASN A 207 -1.88 5.44 -34.34
C ASN A 207 -3.42 5.55 -34.26
N GLU A 208 -3.95 5.51 -33.05
CA GLU A 208 -5.36 5.62 -32.70
C GLU A 208 -5.56 6.78 -31.72
N ARG A 209 -6.78 7.30 -31.62
CA ARG A 209 -7.11 8.32 -30.62
C ARG A 209 -7.05 7.72 -29.20
N PRO A 210 -6.45 8.41 -28.22
CA PRO A 210 -6.41 7.95 -26.83
C PRO A 210 -7.80 7.57 -26.32
N ARG A 211 -7.90 6.43 -25.64
CA ARG A 211 -9.16 5.96 -25.05
C ARG A 211 -9.33 6.57 -23.67
N ALA A 212 -10.55 6.97 -23.37
CA ALA A 212 -10.89 7.54 -22.06
C ALA A 212 -11.56 6.47 -21.19
N TYR A 213 -11.20 6.45 -19.91
CA TYR A 213 -11.95 5.69 -18.92
C TYR A 213 -13.30 6.37 -18.62
N VAL A 214 -14.39 5.73 -19.06
CA VAL A 214 -15.77 6.23 -18.87
C VAL A 214 -16.59 5.41 -17.86
N GLY A 215 -15.96 4.44 -17.19
CA GLY A 215 -16.60 3.66 -16.13
C GLY A 215 -16.94 4.48 -14.90
N ARG A 216 -17.67 3.85 -13.97
CA ARG A 216 -18.01 4.43 -12.68
C ARG A 216 -16.75 4.75 -11.88
N LYS A 217 -16.85 5.81 -11.08
CA LYS A 217 -15.78 6.32 -10.20
C LYS A 217 -16.35 6.59 -8.81
N GLU A 218 -17.08 5.61 -8.27
CA GLU A 218 -17.74 5.74 -6.98
C GLU A 218 -16.70 5.90 -5.87
N GLU A 219 -16.89 6.89 -4.99
CA GLU A 219 -16.02 7.05 -3.84
C GLU A 219 -16.24 5.91 -2.84
N ILE A 220 -15.14 5.43 -2.25
CA ILE A 220 -15.18 4.40 -1.21
C ILE A 220 -15.28 5.08 0.17
N ASN A 221 -16.31 4.72 0.93
CA ASN A 221 -16.53 5.14 2.30
C ASN A 221 -16.88 3.93 3.19
N LEU A 222 -15.95 3.62 4.11
CA LEU A 222 -16.07 2.52 5.07
C LEU A 222 -16.50 2.96 6.47
N LEU A 223 -16.60 4.27 6.73
CA LEU A 223 -16.82 4.78 8.08
C LEU A 223 -18.13 4.23 8.71
N PRO A 224 -19.28 4.19 8.00
CA PRO A 224 -20.49 3.60 8.58
C PRO A 224 -20.31 2.14 9.00
N ARG A 225 -19.61 1.33 8.17
CA ARG A 225 -19.34 -0.08 8.47
C ARG A 225 -18.38 -0.24 9.65
N LEU A 226 -17.32 0.58 9.70
CA LEU A 226 -16.34 0.60 10.78
C LEU A 226 -17.01 0.87 12.13
N ILE A 227 -17.83 1.94 12.20
CA ILE A 227 -18.54 2.34 13.42
C ILE A 227 -19.48 1.23 13.90
N ALA A 228 -20.24 0.63 12.98
CA ALA A 228 -21.14 -0.47 13.31
C ALA A 228 -20.39 -1.67 13.92
N LYS A 229 -19.20 -2.01 13.40
CA LYS A 229 -18.38 -3.09 13.95
C LYS A 229 -17.79 -2.73 15.32
N TYR A 230 -17.35 -1.48 15.51
CA TYR A 230 -16.86 -0.99 16.80
C TYR A 230 -17.94 -1.11 17.88
N GLN A 231 -19.15 -0.61 17.60
CA GLN A 231 -20.28 -0.61 18.53
C GLN A 231 -20.74 -2.04 18.87
N ALA A 232 -20.70 -2.94 17.89
CA ALA A 232 -21.03 -4.35 18.09
C ALA A 232 -19.93 -5.17 18.77
N GLY A 233 -18.75 -4.59 19.07
CA GLY A 233 -17.62 -5.32 19.64
C GLY A 233 -16.99 -6.36 18.68
N ASN A 234 -17.21 -6.23 17.38
CA ASN A 234 -16.67 -7.13 16.37
C ASN A 234 -15.21 -6.78 16.03
N SER A 235 -14.46 -7.71 15.42
CA SER A 235 -13.13 -7.37 14.89
C SER A 235 -13.23 -6.42 13.69
N PHE A 236 -12.45 -5.33 13.69
CA PHE A 236 -12.45 -4.31 12.64
C PHE A 236 -11.05 -3.74 12.31
N GLU A 237 -9.96 -4.43 12.67
CA GLU A 237 -8.59 -3.91 12.48
C GLU A 237 -8.28 -3.53 11.02
N SER A 238 -8.70 -4.34 10.05
CA SER A 238 -8.58 -4.01 8.62
C SER A 238 -9.35 -2.75 8.21
N HIS A 239 -10.49 -2.47 8.87
CA HIS A 239 -11.27 -1.25 8.63
C HIS A 239 -10.55 -0.04 9.20
N LEU A 240 -9.96 -0.18 10.40
CA LEU A 240 -9.13 0.85 11.03
C LEU A 240 -7.92 1.17 10.14
N GLN A 241 -7.22 0.14 9.63
CA GLN A 241 -6.10 0.32 8.69
C GLN A 241 -6.55 1.08 7.44
N ALA A 242 -7.68 0.68 6.83
CA ALA A 242 -8.22 1.35 5.64
C ALA A 242 -8.63 2.81 5.90
N TYR A 243 -9.15 3.11 7.10
CA TYR A 243 -9.48 4.47 7.52
C TYR A 243 -8.20 5.31 7.68
N ILE A 244 -7.21 4.80 8.41
CA ILE A 244 -5.95 5.52 8.65
C ILE A 244 -5.21 5.77 7.34
N THR A 245 -5.14 4.78 6.43
CA THR A 245 -4.45 4.98 5.15
C THR A 245 -5.10 6.02 4.26
N LYS A 246 -6.44 6.11 4.28
CA LYS A 246 -7.20 7.13 3.55
C LYS A 246 -6.95 8.53 4.11
N ASN A 247 -6.94 8.67 5.45
CA ASN A 247 -7.07 9.96 6.10
C ASN A 247 -5.75 10.59 6.58
N LEU A 248 -4.73 9.79 6.92
CA LEU A 248 -3.50 10.29 7.54
C LEU A 248 -2.73 11.26 6.63
N GLY A 249 -2.45 12.46 7.14
CA GLY A 249 -1.76 13.55 6.46
C GLY A 249 -2.55 14.15 5.30
N LYS A 250 -3.89 14.00 5.31
CA LYS A 250 -4.80 14.60 4.33
C LYS A 250 -5.59 15.76 4.91
N GLY A 251 -5.48 16.04 6.22
CA GLY A 251 -6.24 17.09 6.91
C GLY A 251 -7.74 16.78 7.05
N ILE A 252 -8.14 15.52 6.80
CA ILE A 252 -9.54 15.06 6.90
C ILE A 252 -9.88 14.77 8.36
N ASN A 253 -9.01 14.02 9.05
CA ASN A 253 -9.11 13.79 10.49
C ASN A 253 -7.94 14.50 11.19
N ARG A 254 -8.23 15.63 11.82
CA ARG A 254 -7.20 16.45 12.50
C ARG A 254 -6.59 15.74 13.70
N SER A 255 -7.40 15.04 14.49
CA SER A 255 -6.90 14.32 15.67
C SER A 255 -5.92 13.19 15.29
N LEU A 256 -6.15 12.52 14.16
CA LEU A 256 -5.22 11.52 13.61
C LEU A 256 -3.91 12.16 13.17
N ASP A 257 -3.98 13.26 12.42
CA ASP A 257 -2.81 13.97 11.90
C ASP A 257 -1.97 14.53 13.05
N GLU A 258 -2.60 15.18 14.03
CA GLU A 258 -1.95 15.70 15.24
C GLU A 258 -1.30 14.59 16.07
N ALA A 259 -2.00 13.47 16.28
CA ALA A 259 -1.49 12.38 17.12
C ALA A 259 -0.30 11.62 16.50
N ILE A 260 -0.24 11.53 15.17
CA ILE A 260 0.77 10.72 14.46
C ILE A 260 1.89 11.55 13.86
N LEU A 261 1.55 12.70 13.25
CA LEU A 261 2.51 13.54 12.52
C LEU A 261 2.91 14.78 13.32
N GLY A 262 2.02 15.29 14.18
CA GLY A 262 2.19 16.61 14.79
C GLY A 262 2.38 17.66 13.70
N GLU A 263 3.51 18.37 13.72
CA GLU A 263 3.87 19.38 12.72
C GLU A 263 4.65 18.82 11.52
N ALA A 264 4.95 17.51 11.50
CA ALA A 264 5.78 16.90 10.46
C ALA A 264 5.05 16.86 9.11
N LYS A 265 5.79 17.13 8.03
CA LYS A 265 5.26 17.06 6.66
C LYS A 265 5.34 15.64 6.13
N ILE A 266 4.21 15.04 5.82
CA ILE A 266 4.14 13.67 5.29
C ILE A 266 4.73 13.55 3.87
N GLU A 267 5.58 12.54 3.66
CA GLU A 267 6.05 12.10 2.33
C GLU A 267 5.35 10.81 1.86
N TRP A 268 4.85 10.03 2.82
CA TRP A 268 4.07 8.79 2.67
C TRP A 268 4.84 7.58 2.11
N LEU A 269 4.55 6.38 2.63
CA LEU A 269 4.98 5.10 2.04
C LEU A 269 3.78 4.16 1.86
N GLY A 270 3.11 3.69 2.92
CA GLY A 270 1.91 2.87 2.78
C GLY A 270 1.57 1.99 3.98
N ASN A 271 0.76 0.95 3.74
CA ASN A 271 0.37 -0.09 4.70
C ASN A 271 1.02 -1.44 4.39
N GLU A 272 1.04 -2.35 5.37
CA GLU A 272 1.40 -3.76 5.16
C GLU A 272 2.82 -3.97 4.60
N VAL A 273 3.74 -3.12 5.07
CA VAL A 273 5.15 -3.16 4.70
C VAL A 273 5.75 -4.43 5.27
N SER A 274 6.21 -5.33 4.40
CA SER A 274 6.72 -6.64 4.83
C SER A 274 8.08 -6.48 5.51
N CYS A 275 8.20 -7.04 6.71
CA CYS A 275 9.37 -6.88 7.57
C CYS A 275 9.78 -8.22 8.19
N GLY A 276 10.59 -8.99 7.46
CA GLY A 276 11.17 -10.25 7.94
C GLY A 276 10.63 -11.51 7.26
N VAL A 277 11.44 -12.56 7.30
CA VAL A 277 11.17 -13.85 6.62
C VAL A 277 10.02 -14.63 7.26
N GLY A 278 9.70 -14.36 8.53
CA GLY A 278 8.54 -14.93 9.24
C GLY A 278 7.18 -14.35 8.81
N MET A 279 7.14 -13.61 7.70
CA MET A 279 5.92 -13.02 7.11
C MET A 279 5.26 -11.94 7.98
N GLN A 280 6.02 -11.32 8.88
CA GLN A 280 5.57 -10.17 9.66
C GLN A 280 5.48 -8.92 8.78
N ARG A 281 4.57 -8.01 9.15
CA ARG A 281 4.29 -6.78 8.42
C ARG A 281 4.05 -5.65 9.38
N ILE A 282 4.53 -4.46 9.03
CA ILE A 282 4.16 -3.21 9.67
C ILE A 282 2.80 -2.80 9.12
N ASP A 283 1.81 -2.57 9.98
CA ASP A 283 0.44 -2.29 9.55
C ASP A 283 0.36 -1.01 8.71
N VAL A 284 0.97 0.07 9.19
CA VAL A 284 1.12 1.34 8.45
C VAL A 284 2.51 1.91 8.74
N MET A 285 3.19 2.43 7.72
CA MET A 285 4.51 3.05 7.90
C MET A 285 4.62 4.31 7.04
N PRO A 286 4.13 5.48 7.49
CA PRO A 286 4.44 6.72 6.79
C PRO A 286 5.92 7.11 6.97
N SER A 287 6.40 7.90 6.02
CA SER A 287 7.60 8.72 6.17
C SER A 287 7.17 10.18 6.24
N ALA A 288 7.82 10.96 7.09
CA ALA A 288 7.61 12.39 7.24
C ALA A 288 8.94 13.13 7.33
N ILE A 289 8.90 14.45 7.08
CA ILE A 289 10.01 15.37 7.29
C ILE A 289 9.67 16.27 8.48
N GLN A 290 10.54 16.30 9.47
CA GLN A 290 10.48 17.20 10.62
C GLN A 290 11.86 17.82 10.81
N ASN A 291 11.94 19.15 10.87
CA ASN A 291 13.21 19.88 11.01
C ASN A 291 14.29 19.44 10.00
N GLU A 292 13.90 19.30 8.73
CA GLU A 292 14.74 18.79 7.62
C GLU A 292 15.20 17.33 7.75
N GLN A 293 14.93 16.68 8.87
CA GLN A 293 15.23 15.28 9.11
C GLN A 293 14.06 14.38 8.72
N ARG A 294 14.39 13.26 8.09
CA ARG A 294 13.40 12.24 7.71
C ARG A 294 13.11 11.35 8.90
N ILE A 295 11.83 11.12 9.15
CA ILE A 295 11.35 10.21 10.19
C ILE A 295 10.53 9.11 9.52
N LEU A 296 10.83 7.86 9.88
CA LEU A 296 9.98 6.71 9.63
C LEU A 296 9.12 6.42 10.86
N ILE A 297 7.83 6.22 10.63
CA ILE A 297 6.87 6.06 11.71
C ILE A 297 6.24 4.67 11.57
N PRO A 298 6.86 3.58 12.06
CA PRO A 298 6.20 2.28 12.06
C PRO A 298 5.03 2.28 13.04
N ILE A 299 3.84 1.96 12.54
CA ILE A 299 2.59 1.94 13.30
C ILE A 299 2.09 0.50 13.40
N GLU A 300 1.90 0.02 14.64
CA GLU A 300 1.10 -1.16 14.95
C GLU A 300 -0.33 -0.74 15.28
N LEU A 301 -1.32 -1.42 14.70
CA LEU A 301 -2.73 -1.17 14.94
C LEU A 301 -3.34 -2.28 15.79
N LYS A 302 -4.21 -1.91 16.73
CA LYS A 302 -5.07 -2.84 17.47
C LYS A 302 -6.50 -2.33 17.52
N ALA A 303 -7.45 -3.14 17.03
CA ALA A 303 -8.89 -2.87 17.18
C ALA A 303 -9.42 -3.14 18.60
N VAL A 304 -8.54 -3.51 19.53
CA VAL A 304 -8.79 -3.82 20.93
C VAL A 304 -7.84 -3.01 21.82
N GLU A 305 -8.02 -3.10 23.13
CA GLU A 305 -7.07 -2.51 24.09
C GLU A 305 -5.66 -3.11 23.88
N ALA A 306 -4.64 -2.28 24.05
CA ALA A 306 -3.25 -2.69 23.90
C ALA A 306 -2.81 -3.70 24.98
N ASP A 307 -1.89 -4.58 24.62
CA ASP A 307 -1.24 -5.53 25.51
C ASP A 307 0.29 -5.53 25.36
N GLU A 308 0.97 -6.19 26.29
CA GLU A 308 2.43 -6.23 26.34
C GLU A 308 3.08 -6.89 25.10
N LYS A 309 2.35 -7.75 24.38
CA LYS A 309 2.87 -8.45 23.19
C LYS A 309 3.01 -7.50 22.01
N ASN A 310 2.25 -6.39 21.98
CA ASN A 310 2.39 -5.38 20.94
C ASN A 310 3.81 -4.80 20.88
N ILE A 311 4.51 -4.73 22.03
CA ILE A 311 5.90 -4.26 22.07
C ILE A 311 6.89 -5.21 21.39
N ILE A 312 6.62 -6.51 21.43
CA ILE A 312 7.44 -7.50 20.70
C ILE A 312 7.34 -7.25 19.20
N GLN A 313 6.14 -6.92 18.69
CA GLN A 313 5.94 -6.61 17.28
C GLN A 313 6.67 -5.32 16.90
N ILE A 314 6.50 -4.26 17.68
CA ILE A 314 7.14 -2.96 17.44
C ILE A 314 8.67 -3.06 17.49
N GLN A 315 9.23 -3.84 18.43
CA GLN A 315 10.68 -4.08 18.47
C GLN A 315 11.20 -4.66 17.15
N ARG A 316 10.49 -5.65 16.59
CA ARG A 316 10.87 -6.25 15.31
C ARG A 316 10.76 -5.26 14.15
N TYR A 317 9.84 -4.30 14.21
CA TYR A 317 9.76 -3.22 13.22
C TYR A 317 11.00 -2.34 13.27
N VAL A 318 11.41 -1.92 14.48
CA VAL A 318 12.65 -1.14 14.68
C VAL A 318 13.85 -1.92 14.17
N ASP A 319 13.99 -3.19 14.56
CA ASP A 319 15.10 -4.05 14.15
C ASP A 319 15.20 -4.20 12.63
N TRP A 320 14.04 -4.38 11.96
CA TRP A 320 14.00 -4.51 10.50
C TRP A 320 14.32 -3.18 9.80
N ILE A 321 13.76 -2.07 10.28
CA ILE A 321 14.01 -0.74 9.69
C ILE A 321 15.50 -0.39 9.77
N GLU A 322 16.14 -0.64 10.90
CA GLU A 322 17.56 -0.38 11.11
C GLU A 322 18.45 -1.20 10.18
N GLN A 323 18.10 -2.47 9.94
CA GLN A 323 18.90 -3.38 9.13
C GLN A 323 18.65 -3.25 7.61
N TYR A 324 17.40 -2.97 7.20
CA TYR A 324 16.99 -3.08 5.79
C TYR A 324 16.62 -1.74 5.16
N TYR A 325 16.08 -0.78 5.91
CA TYR A 325 15.68 0.51 5.34
C TYR A 325 16.74 1.58 5.52
N ILE A 326 17.18 1.84 6.76
CA ILE A 326 18.11 2.93 7.11
C ILE A 326 19.41 2.90 6.30
N PRO A 327 20.04 1.74 6.03
CA PRO A 327 21.27 1.69 5.25
C PRO A 327 21.11 2.20 3.81
N ASN A 328 19.88 2.17 3.27
CA ASN A 328 19.57 2.68 1.93
C ASN A 328 18.99 4.09 1.95
N ARG A 329 18.42 4.51 3.08
CA ARG A 329 17.73 5.80 3.21
C ARG A 329 17.75 6.25 4.68
N GLN A 330 18.75 7.05 5.03
CA GLN A 330 18.91 7.59 6.38
C GLN A 330 17.62 8.25 6.87
N SER A 331 17.17 7.83 8.04
CA SER A 331 15.93 8.26 8.68
C SER A 331 16.03 8.00 10.18
N ASP A 332 15.39 8.83 10.99
CA ASP A 332 15.09 8.52 12.37
C ASP A 332 13.85 7.61 12.45
N ILE A 333 13.66 6.93 13.57
CA ILE A 333 12.52 6.03 13.78
C ILE A 333 11.65 6.57 14.91
N GLN A 334 10.36 6.74 14.66
CA GLN A 334 9.34 7.08 15.66
C GLN A 334 8.31 5.93 15.73
N PRO A 335 8.48 4.95 16.63
CA PRO A 335 7.51 3.88 16.75
C PRO A 335 6.19 4.39 17.33
N VAL A 336 5.08 3.85 16.83
CA VAL A 336 3.73 4.21 17.28
C VAL A 336 2.88 2.95 17.50
N LEU A 337 2.14 2.92 18.60
CA LEU A 337 1.07 1.97 18.84
C LEU A 337 -0.27 2.70 18.83
N VAL A 338 -1.19 2.31 17.95
CA VAL A 338 -2.57 2.81 17.93
C VAL A 338 -3.49 1.69 18.39
N ALA A 339 -4.21 1.91 19.50
CA ALA A 339 -5.10 0.91 20.07
C ALA A 339 -6.45 1.51 20.49
N LYS A 340 -7.46 0.65 20.69
CA LYS A 340 -8.74 1.10 21.26
C LYS A 340 -8.50 1.64 22.67
N LYS A 341 -9.17 2.75 22.99
CA LYS A 341 -9.10 3.41 24.31
C LYS A 341 -9.34 2.43 25.45
N MET A 342 -8.43 2.43 26.43
CA MET A 342 -8.51 1.54 27.58
C MET A 342 -9.52 2.04 28.61
N VAL A 343 -10.38 1.14 29.08
CA VAL A 343 -11.43 1.47 30.07
C VAL A 343 -10.84 1.62 31.47
N ASN A 344 -9.93 0.73 31.87
CA ASN A 344 -9.37 0.71 33.23
C ASN A 344 -7.84 0.88 33.26
N LYS A 345 -7.41 2.14 33.38
CA LYS A 345 -5.99 2.54 33.52
C LYS A 345 -5.40 2.31 34.92
N GLN A 346 -6.20 1.85 35.89
CA GLN A 346 -5.74 1.45 37.22
C GLN A 346 -5.42 -0.06 37.29
N SER A 347 -5.73 -0.81 36.23
CA SER A 347 -5.56 -2.26 36.23
C SER A 347 -4.09 -2.69 36.22
N ASN A 348 -3.83 -3.88 36.79
CA ASN A 348 -2.50 -4.52 36.71
C ASN A 348 -2.04 -4.74 35.26
N ALA A 349 -2.98 -4.97 34.33
CA ALA A 349 -2.67 -5.11 32.91
C ALA A 349 -2.14 -3.80 32.32
N TYR A 350 -2.79 -2.66 32.62
CA TYR A 350 -2.31 -1.34 32.21
C TYR A 350 -0.94 -1.03 32.80
N GLN A 351 -0.71 -1.30 34.09
CA GLN A 351 0.59 -1.07 34.71
C GLN A 351 1.70 -1.91 34.06
N ARG A 352 1.44 -3.18 33.74
CA ARG A 352 2.39 -4.02 32.99
C ARG A 352 2.66 -3.48 31.58
N LEU A 353 1.64 -3.00 30.90
CA LEU A 353 1.77 -2.38 29.57
C LEU A 353 2.69 -1.15 29.63
N ILE A 354 2.45 -0.22 30.56
CA ILE A 354 3.29 0.97 30.72
C ILE A 354 4.72 0.62 31.11
N ASN A 355 4.91 -0.36 31.99
CA ASN A 355 6.25 -0.88 32.32
C ASN A 355 6.96 -1.50 31.10
N SER A 356 6.21 -2.15 30.21
CA SER A 356 6.73 -2.65 28.93
C SER A 356 7.19 -1.50 28.03
N PHE A 357 6.40 -0.42 27.94
CA PHE A 357 6.75 0.76 27.14
C PHE A 357 8.01 1.43 27.66
N ASN A 358 8.10 1.65 28.98
CA ASN A 358 9.26 2.27 29.60
C ASN A 358 10.53 1.44 29.39
N ARG A 359 10.44 0.11 29.48
CA ARG A 359 11.57 -0.79 29.18
C ARG A 359 11.98 -0.73 27.72
N PHE A 360 11.02 -0.74 26.80
CA PHE A 360 11.30 -0.59 25.36
C PHE A 360 12.04 0.73 25.08
N ASN A 361 11.58 1.83 25.67
CA ASN A 361 12.17 3.15 25.49
C ASN A 361 13.61 3.22 26.05
N GLN A 362 13.85 2.63 27.21
CA GLN A 362 15.20 2.56 27.79
C GLN A 362 16.15 1.73 26.92
N THR A 363 15.71 0.57 26.44
CA THR A 363 16.53 -0.32 25.60
C THR A 363 16.85 0.30 24.23
N ASN A 364 15.95 1.11 23.67
CA ASN A 364 16.09 1.65 22.31
C ASN A 364 16.43 3.15 22.27
N ILE A 365 16.90 3.73 23.37
CA ILE A 365 17.17 5.18 23.50
C ILE A 365 18.11 5.76 22.42
N HIS A 366 19.02 4.94 21.88
CA HIS A 366 19.95 5.35 20.82
C HIS A 366 19.53 4.86 19.42
N ARG A 367 18.42 4.12 19.32
CA ARG A 367 17.96 3.47 18.08
C ARG A 367 16.70 4.11 17.51
N CYS A 368 15.81 4.59 18.38
CA CYS A 368 14.58 5.25 17.98
C CYS A 368 14.10 6.25 19.05
N ALA A 369 13.17 7.11 18.66
CA ALA A 369 12.45 7.97 19.60
C ALA A 369 11.59 7.15 20.57
N ARG A 370 11.13 7.80 21.65
CA ARG A 370 10.21 7.21 22.63
C ARG A 370 8.93 6.76 21.92
N LEU A 371 8.45 5.56 22.23
CA LEU A 371 7.20 5.02 21.69
C LEU A 371 6.03 5.99 21.94
N THR A 372 5.35 6.38 20.86
CA THR A 372 4.09 7.12 20.96
C THR A 372 2.95 6.13 21.12
N PHE A 373 2.20 6.26 22.22
CA PHE A 373 0.97 5.49 22.43
C PHE A 373 -0.24 6.35 22.12
N VAL A 374 -1.05 5.92 21.15
CA VAL A 374 -2.26 6.61 20.71
C VAL A 374 -3.46 5.72 21.00
N GLU A 375 -4.43 6.27 21.72
CA GLU A 375 -5.73 5.65 21.89
C GLU A 375 -6.73 6.27 20.92
N PHE A 376 -7.67 5.46 20.42
CA PHE A 376 -8.82 5.96 19.67
C PHE A 376 -10.15 5.53 20.29
N ASP A 377 -11.17 6.35 20.05
CA ASP A 377 -12.58 6.10 20.38
C ASP A 377 -13.47 6.71 19.30
N ILE A 378 -14.79 6.51 19.39
CA ILE A 378 -15.78 7.14 18.52
C ILE A 378 -16.37 8.37 19.22
N SER A 379 -16.35 9.51 18.55
CA SER A 379 -17.05 10.73 18.96
C SER A 379 -17.63 11.42 17.74
N ASP A 380 -18.84 11.97 17.86
CA ASP A 380 -19.54 12.70 16.78
C ASP A 380 -19.60 11.95 15.44
N SER A 381 -19.78 10.62 15.50
CA SER A 381 -19.82 9.72 14.33
C SER A 381 -18.51 9.64 13.53
N ASP A 382 -17.37 9.95 14.13
CA ASP A 382 -16.05 9.72 13.56
C ASP A 382 -15.09 9.15 14.62
N LEU A 383 -13.90 8.72 14.17
CA LEU A 383 -12.81 8.30 15.06
C LEU A 383 -12.06 9.51 15.60
N VAL A 384 -11.83 9.54 16.90
CA VAL A 384 -10.97 10.55 17.55
C VAL A 384 -9.75 9.86 18.13
N PHE A 385 -8.58 10.40 17.83
CA PHE A 385 -7.27 9.88 18.25
C PHE A 385 -6.65 10.80 19.30
N GLY A 386 -6.02 10.23 20.32
CA GLY A 386 -5.36 10.98 21.38
C GLY A 386 -4.07 10.32 21.84
N VAL A 387 -3.00 11.12 21.93
CA VAL A 387 -1.71 10.68 22.48
C VAL A 387 -1.83 10.53 23.99
N ILE A 388 -1.35 9.40 24.51
CA ILE A 388 -1.37 9.09 25.94
C ILE A 388 0.01 9.30 26.54
N ASN A 389 0.07 10.15 27.56
CA ASN A 389 1.26 10.32 28.40
C ASN A 389 1.31 9.18 29.42
N TYR A 390 2.48 8.55 29.54
CA TYR A 390 2.71 7.40 30.42
C TYR A 390 4.13 7.39 30.98
#